data_AF-A0A1V5UEK9-F1
#
_entry.id   AF-A0A1V5UEK9-F1
#
_cell.length_a   1.000
_cell.length_b   1.000
_cell.length_c   1.000
_cell.angle_alpha   90.00
_cell.angle_beta   90.00
_cell.angle_gamma   90.00
#
_symmetry.space_group_name_H-M   'P 1'
#
loop_
_entity.id
_entity.type
_entity.pdbx_description
1 polymer ?
#
loop_
_entity_poly.entity_id
_entity_poly.type
_entity_poly.pdbx_seq_one_letter_code
_entity_poly.pdbx_strand_id
1 'polypeptide(L)'
;MGRAWKQGRLQIEDYTNYNYNARLMAGMHGFAFMPVFEGILHTDLFRKRSFMGEDKYRVIKCPFTGKDTVLVPALNPDVCVIHVQRADKFGNAQYWGAMGSVQAAALASKRIIISCEEIVEHDVVQASPHFTIIPAFRVNAVVEMPWGAHPSDVLGYYNRDRMALAIFMNALKSEAATRAWMDEWIYGCRDHNDYLRHYVERFGLESLHAIKARAFYSAPANYGAAYTSVWDEEGRERSIGLTPEELETFMKEKGVLHD
;
A
#
# COMPACT_ATOMS: atom_id res chain seq x y z
N MET A 1 18.45 -5.98 12.96
CA MET A 1 17.67 -6.05 14.23
C MET A 1 18.44 -6.65 15.41
N GLY A 2 19.11 -7.80 15.26
CA GLY A 2 19.67 -8.54 16.40
C GLY A 2 20.60 -7.78 17.36
N ARG A 3 21.50 -6.91 16.89
CA ARG A 3 22.48 -6.23 17.77
C ARG A 3 21.85 -5.19 18.70
N ALA A 4 21.10 -4.23 18.15
CA ALA A 4 20.49 -3.16 18.95
C ALA A 4 19.51 -3.70 19.98
N TRP A 5 18.72 -4.71 19.60
CA TRP A 5 17.82 -5.39 20.52
C TRP A 5 18.56 -6.14 21.64
N LYS A 6 19.57 -6.96 21.30
CA LYS A 6 20.40 -7.66 22.31
C LYS A 6 21.12 -6.72 23.27
N GLN A 7 21.42 -5.50 22.85
CA GLN A 7 22.05 -4.46 23.66
C GLN A 7 21.04 -3.58 24.42
N GLY A 8 19.75 -3.89 24.37
CA GLY A 8 18.70 -3.14 25.09
C GLY A 8 18.43 -1.74 24.53
N ARG A 9 18.89 -1.43 23.30
CA ARG A 9 18.74 -0.11 22.66
C ARG A 9 17.50 0.02 21.78
N LEU A 10 16.69 -1.04 21.68
CA LEU A 10 15.48 -1.09 20.87
C LEU A 10 14.40 -1.82 21.64
N GLN A 11 13.26 -1.16 21.83
CA GLN A 11 12.04 -1.79 22.32
C GLN A 11 11.33 -2.47 21.14
N ILE A 12 10.87 -3.69 21.33
CA ILE A 12 10.19 -4.49 20.31
C ILE A 12 8.92 -5.06 20.91
N GLU A 13 7.84 -5.08 20.14
CA GLU A 13 6.62 -5.79 20.49
C GLU A 13 6.26 -6.73 19.34
N ASP A 14 6.12 -8.02 19.64
CA ASP A 14 5.89 -9.04 18.62
C ASP A 14 4.39 -9.36 18.47
N TYR A 15 3.94 -9.41 17.21
CA TYR A 15 2.61 -9.85 16.82
C TYR A 15 2.72 -10.94 15.76
N THR A 16 1.68 -11.76 15.60
CA THR A 16 1.54 -12.55 14.36
C THR A 16 1.34 -11.59 13.19
N ASN A 17 1.68 -12.03 11.97
CA ASN A 17 1.40 -11.25 10.76
C ASN A 17 -0.08 -10.87 10.67
N TYR A 18 -0.99 -11.78 11.05
CA TYR A 18 -2.42 -11.48 11.08
C TYR A 18 -2.76 -10.39 12.09
N ASN A 19 -2.30 -10.50 13.35
CA ASN A 19 -2.63 -9.54 14.39
C ASN A 19 -2.04 -8.16 14.09
N TYR A 20 -0.80 -8.09 13.57
CA TYR A 20 -0.22 -6.84 13.09
C TYR A 20 -1.09 -6.18 12.01
N ASN A 21 -1.52 -6.95 11.00
CA ASN A 21 -2.39 -6.46 9.95
C ASN A 21 -3.77 -6.04 10.48
N ALA A 22 -4.34 -6.79 11.42
CA ALA A 22 -5.63 -6.46 12.02
C ALA A 22 -5.60 -5.09 12.72
N ARG A 23 -4.46 -4.69 13.31
CA ARG A 23 -4.28 -3.35 13.89
C ARG A 23 -4.32 -2.26 12.83
N LEU A 24 -3.66 -2.47 11.70
CA LEU A 24 -3.70 -1.53 10.56
C LEU A 24 -5.10 -1.47 9.93
N MET A 25 -5.77 -2.61 9.79
CA MET A 25 -7.15 -2.67 9.30
C MET A 25 -8.11 -1.89 10.21
N ALA A 26 -7.97 -2.01 11.53
CA ALA A 26 -8.73 -1.18 12.47
C ALA A 26 -8.49 0.32 12.22
N GLY A 27 -7.23 0.73 12.10
CA GLY A 27 -6.86 2.11 11.81
C GLY A 27 -7.44 2.62 10.48
N MET A 28 -7.32 1.82 9.42
CA MET A 28 -7.86 2.13 8.09
C MET A 28 -9.38 2.36 8.12
N HIS A 29 -10.12 1.55 8.90
CA HIS A 29 -11.57 1.68 9.03
C HIS A 29 -12.01 2.70 10.10
N GLY A 30 -11.08 3.34 10.81
CA GLY A 30 -11.40 4.28 11.89
C GLY A 30 -11.92 3.60 13.17
N PHE A 31 -11.69 2.30 13.34
CA PHE A 31 -12.03 1.58 14.56
C PHE A 31 -10.94 1.74 15.62
N ALA A 32 -11.34 1.68 16.90
CA ALA A 32 -10.38 1.75 18.02
C ALA A 32 -9.62 0.42 18.23
N PHE A 33 -10.20 -0.71 17.81
CA PHE A 33 -9.65 -2.04 17.96
C PHE A 33 -10.23 -3.00 16.91
N MET A 34 -9.62 -4.17 16.74
CA MET A 34 -10.14 -5.28 15.93
C MET A 34 -10.16 -6.58 16.76
N PRO A 35 -11.23 -7.40 16.70
CA PRO A 35 -11.18 -8.75 17.22
C PRO A 35 -10.22 -9.63 16.42
N VAL A 36 -9.54 -10.54 17.11
CA VAL A 36 -8.60 -11.51 16.51
C VAL A 36 -8.87 -12.92 17.04
N PHE A 37 -8.28 -13.93 16.39
CA PHE A 37 -8.48 -15.33 16.76
C PHE A 37 -8.03 -15.63 18.20
N GLU A 38 -8.87 -16.34 18.94
CA GLU A 38 -8.64 -16.74 20.35
C GLU A 38 -7.38 -17.58 20.56
N GLY A 39 -6.94 -18.29 19.52
CA GLY A 39 -5.72 -19.11 19.54
C GLY A 39 -4.47 -18.34 20.03
N ILE A 40 -4.46 -17.01 19.88
CA ILE A 40 -3.37 -16.16 20.39
C ILE A 40 -3.18 -16.29 21.91
N LEU A 41 -4.25 -16.51 22.69
CA LEU A 41 -4.22 -16.66 24.16
C LEU A 41 -3.28 -17.78 24.62
N HIS A 42 -3.08 -18.78 23.78
CA HIS A 42 -2.27 -19.97 24.09
C HIS A 42 -0.81 -19.84 23.66
N THR A 43 -0.43 -18.70 23.09
CA THR A 43 0.92 -18.45 22.56
C THR A 43 1.75 -17.56 23.48
N ASP A 44 3.07 -17.64 23.32
CA ASP A 44 3.99 -16.71 23.97
C ASP A 44 3.79 -15.26 23.51
N LEU A 45 3.19 -15.01 22.34
CA LEU A 45 2.90 -13.65 21.87
C LEU A 45 1.88 -12.94 22.76
N PHE A 46 0.94 -13.67 23.37
CA PHE A 46 0.00 -13.12 24.33
C PHE A 46 0.61 -12.98 25.73
N ARG A 47 1.42 -13.97 26.15
CA ARG A 47 2.04 -13.99 27.49
C ARG A 47 3.19 -12.98 27.62
N LYS A 48 4.03 -12.86 26.58
CA LYS A 48 5.16 -11.93 26.55
C LYS A 48 4.69 -10.60 25.98
N ARG A 49 4.62 -9.61 26.87
CA ARG A 49 4.23 -8.23 26.59
C ARG A 49 5.40 -7.34 26.94
N SER A 50 5.88 -6.59 25.95
CA SER A 50 7.04 -5.71 26.05
C SER A 50 6.55 -4.31 26.42
N PHE A 51 6.96 -3.28 25.67
CA PHE A 51 6.61 -1.89 25.94
C PHE A 51 5.10 -1.59 25.86
N MET A 52 4.30 -2.39 25.16
CA MET A 52 2.84 -2.18 25.11
C MET A 52 2.12 -2.76 26.33
N GLY A 53 2.76 -3.67 27.08
CA GLY A 53 2.18 -4.27 28.27
C GLY A 53 0.76 -4.80 28.06
N GLU A 54 -0.13 -4.34 28.91
CA GLU A 54 -1.54 -4.71 28.91
C GLU A 54 -2.32 -4.18 27.70
N ASP A 55 -1.84 -3.12 27.04
CA ASP A 55 -2.47 -2.56 25.84
C ASP A 55 -2.17 -3.36 24.57
N LYS A 56 -1.24 -4.33 24.65
CA LYS A 56 -0.94 -5.23 23.53
C LYS A 56 -2.16 -6.02 23.06
N TYR A 57 -2.91 -6.56 24.02
CA TYR A 57 -4.14 -7.33 23.83
C TYR A 57 -5.10 -7.10 24.98
N ARG A 58 -6.39 -6.97 24.66
CA ARG A 58 -7.50 -6.98 25.63
C ARG A 58 -8.41 -8.17 25.36
N VAL A 59 -9.08 -8.66 26.40
CA VAL A 59 -10.12 -9.70 26.28
C VAL A 59 -11.41 -9.11 26.82
N ILE A 60 -12.47 -9.16 26.04
CA ILE A 60 -13.81 -8.71 26.44
C ILE A 60 -14.82 -9.84 26.28
N LYS A 61 -15.93 -9.76 27.01
CA LYS A 61 -17.06 -10.65 26.80
C LYS A 61 -17.95 -10.07 25.70
N CYS A 62 -18.15 -10.81 24.62
CA CYS A 62 -19.01 -10.40 23.51
C CYS A 62 -20.47 -10.24 24.01
N PRO A 63 -21.11 -9.08 23.83
CA PRO A 63 -22.45 -8.84 24.37
C PRO A 63 -23.54 -9.66 23.66
N PHE A 64 -23.27 -10.15 22.44
CA PHE A 64 -24.23 -10.91 21.65
C PHE A 64 -24.17 -12.41 21.90
N THR A 65 -22.96 -12.95 22.16
CA THR A 65 -22.75 -14.41 22.29
C THR A 65 -22.32 -14.83 23.69
N GLY A 66 -21.92 -13.87 24.54
CA GLY A 66 -21.36 -14.13 25.86
C GLY A 66 -19.98 -14.79 25.84
N LYS A 67 -19.36 -15.00 24.67
CA LYS A 67 -18.02 -15.59 24.53
C LYS A 67 -16.93 -14.55 24.74
N ASP A 68 -15.79 -14.99 25.27
CA ASP A 68 -14.59 -14.15 25.35
C ASP A 68 -14.06 -13.87 23.94
N THR A 69 -13.67 -12.63 23.69
CA THR A 69 -13.15 -12.15 22.40
C THR A 69 -11.86 -11.39 22.63
N VAL A 70 -10.80 -11.80 21.95
CA VAL A 70 -9.49 -11.15 22.04
C VAL A 70 -9.44 -9.99 21.06
N LEU A 71 -8.90 -8.87 21.51
CA LEU A 71 -8.80 -7.62 20.75
C LEU A 71 -7.35 -7.18 20.63
N VAL A 72 -7.03 -6.55 19.50
CA VAL A 72 -5.81 -5.74 19.32
C VAL A 72 -6.18 -4.27 19.13
N PRO A 73 -5.39 -3.32 19.66
CA PRO A 73 -5.65 -1.89 19.46
C PRO A 73 -5.31 -1.48 18.03
N ALA A 74 -6.03 -0.50 17.49
CA ALA A 74 -5.70 0.08 16.20
C ALA A 74 -4.27 0.61 16.14
N LEU A 75 -3.65 0.53 14.96
CA LEU A 75 -2.36 1.13 14.68
C LEU A 75 -2.58 2.25 13.66
N ASN A 76 -2.31 3.48 14.07
CA ASN A 76 -2.46 4.69 13.25
C ASN A 76 -1.11 5.42 13.14
N PRO A 77 -0.24 5.03 12.19
CA PRO A 77 1.07 5.65 12.05
C PRO A 77 0.96 7.14 11.70
N ASP A 78 1.94 7.95 12.12
CA ASP A 78 1.98 9.36 11.75
C ASP A 78 2.30 9.57 10.26
N VAL A 79 3.16 8.72 9.70
CA VAL A 79 3.59 8.77 8.30
C VAL A 79 3.68 7.36 7.74
N CYS A 80 3.12 7.15 6.56
CA CYS A 80 3.38 5.99 5.71
C CYS A 80 4.19 6.43 4.49
N VAL A 81 5.31 5.74 4.25
CA VAL A 81 6.06 5.85 3.00
C VAL A 81 5.88 4.53 2.26
N ILE A 82 5.38 4.61 1.04
CA ILE A 82 5.16 3.43 0.20
C ILE A 82 5.80 3.63 -1.17
N HIS A 83 6.18 2.52 -1.77
CA HIS A 83 6.60 2.48 -3.15
C HIS A 83 5.54 1.72 -3.96
N VAL A 84 5.05 2.33 -5.04
CA VAL A 84 4.02 1.75 -5.91
C VAL A 84 4.53 1.71 -7.34
N GLN A 85 3.88 0.94 -8.19
CA GLN A 85 4.21 0.91 -9.60
C GLN A 85 3.94 2.26 -10.27
N ARG A 86 2.72 2.79 -10.12
CA ARG A 86 2.29 4.00 -10.81
C ARG A 86 1.53 4.92 -9.90
N ALA A 87 1.66 6.21 -10.13
CA ALA A 87 0.76 7.21 -9.57
C ALA A 87 0.48 8.28 -10.62
N ASP A 88 -0.58 9.07 -10.45
CA ASP A 88 -0.73 10.32 -11.19
C ASP A 88 -0.21 11.51 -10.36
N LYS A 89 -0.12 12.69 -11.00
CA LYS A 89 0.29 13.94 -10.34
C LYS A 89 -0.64 14.40 -9.22
N PHE A 90 -1.86 13.84 -9.13
CA PHE A 90 -2.82 14.16 -8.07
C PHE A 90 -2.64 13.26 -6.85
N GLY A 91 -1.94 12.14 -6.98
CA GLY A 91 -1.69 11.17 -5.91
C GLY A 91 -2.59 9.93 -5.96
N ASN A 92 -3.31 9.67 -7.05
CA ASN A 92 -3.98 8.39 -7.18
C ASN A 92 -2.92 7.29 -7.41
N ALA A 93 -2.73 6.45 -6.40
CA ALA A 93 -1.68 5.43 -6.38
C ALA A 93 -2.21 4.09 -6.87
N GLN A 94 -1.64 3.57 -7.95
CA GLN A 94 -1.96 2.25 -8.47
C GLN A 94 -0.94 1.20 -8.01
N TYR A 95 -1.45 0.09 -7.51
CA TYR A 95 -0.65 -1.04 -7.04
C TYR A 95 -1.26 -2.37 -7.48
N TRP A 96 -0.41 -3.31 -7.89
CA TRP A 96 -0.81 -4.68 -8.21
C TRP A 96 0.18 -5.72 -7.72
N GLY A 97 -0.28 -6.97 -7.65
CA GLY A 97 0.49 -8.09 -7.10
C GLY A 97 0.15 -8.35 -5.64
N ALA A 98 1.14 -8.77 -4.85
CA ALA A 98 0.95 -9.09 -3.45
C ALA A 98 0.68 -7.82 -2.63
N MET A 99 -0.59 -7.57 -2.30
CA MET A 99 -1.04 -6.39 -1.55
C MET A 99 -0.54 -6.36 -0.11
N GLY A 100 -0.45 -7.52 0.54
CA GLY A 100 -0.05 -7.64 1.94
C GLY A 100 -0.75 -6.60 2.83
N SER A 101 0.04 -5.78 3.51
CA SER A 101 -0.43 -4.71 4.40
C SER A 101 -0.50 -3.32 3.75
N VAL A 102 -0.15 -3.18 2.47
CA VAL A 102 0.20 -1.87 1.84
C VAL A 102 -0.95 -0.86 1.96
N GLN A 103 -2.15 -1.22 1.50
CA GLN A 103 -3.31 -0.33 1.55
C GLN A 103 -3.70 0.02 2.99
N ALA A 104 -3.76 -0.98 3.87
CA ALA A 104 -4.11 -0.77 5.27
C ALA A 104 -3.10 0.13 5.98
N ALA A 105 -1.80 -0.06 5.75
CA ALA A 105 -0.75 0.78 6.31
C ALA A 105 -0.87 2.24 5.85
N ALA A 106 -1.09 2.46 4.55
CA ALA A 106 -1.26 3.79 4.03
C ALA A 106 -2.53 4.46 4.59
N LEU A 107 -3.68 3.80 4.46
CA LEU A 107 -4.97 4.38 4.83
C LEU A 107 -5.21 4.48 6.34
N ALA A 108 -4.46 3.75 7.17
CA ALA A 108 -4.43 3.94 8.63
C ALA A 108 -3.55 5.13 9.05
N SER A 109 -2.69 5.63 8.16
CA SER A 109 -1.72 6.67 8.50
C SER A 109 -2.27 8.07 8.34
N LYS A 110 -1.76 8.99 9.17
CA LYS A 110 -2.15 10.42 9.14
C LYS A 110 -1.60 11.14 7.92
N ARG A 111 -0.38 10.77 7.49
CA ARG A 111 0.26 11.31 6.29
C ARG A 111 0.75 10.18 5.38
N ILE A 112 0.64 10.34 4.08
CA ILE A 112 1.06 9.35 3.07
C ILE A 112 2.00 10.01 2.07
N ILE A 113 3.19 9.44 1.92
CA ILE A 113 4.18 9.79 0.91
C ILE A 113 4.30 8.59 -0.04
N ILE A 114 4.08 8.86 -1.32
CA ILE A 114 4.21 7.87 -2.38
C ILE A 114 5.52 8.12 -3.11
N SER A 115 6.31 7.07 -3.25
CA SER A 115 7.28 6.96 -4.33
C SER A 115 6.72 6.01 -5.40
N CYS A 116 6.98 6.26 -6.67
CA CYS A 116 6.51 5.40 -7.75
C CYS A 116 7.55 5.18 -8.83
N GLU A 117 7.42 4.09 -9.60
CA GLU A 117 8.31 3.84 -10.74
C GLU A 117 8.05 4.80 -11.90
N GLU A 118 6.79 5.18 -12.11
CA GLU A 118 6.41 6.18 -13.12
C GLU A 118 5.22 7.02 -12.64
N ILE A 119 5.23 8.30 -13.01
CA ILE A 119 4.04 9.15 -12.95
C ILE A 119 3.32 9.07 -14.31
N VAL A 120 2.05 8.70 -14.30
CA VAL A 120 1.22 8.58 -15.50
C VAL A 120 0.17 9.70 -15.57
N GLU A 121 -0.36 9.92 -16.78
CA GLU A 121 -1.52 10.80 -16.97
C GLU A 121 -2.76 10.25 -16.26
N HIS A 122 -3.67 11.15 -15.88
CA HIS A 122 -4.84 10.80 -15.09
C HIS A 122 -5.81 9.86 -15.83
N ASP A 123 -5.86 9.96 -17.17
CA ASP A 123 -6.66 9.09 -18.03
C ASP A 123 -6.25 7.62 -17.94
N VAL A 124 -4.94 7.33 -17.80
CA VAL A 124 -4.41 5.98 -17.55
C VAL A 124 -4.94 5.45 -16.23
N VAL A 125 -4.99 6.30 -15.19
CA VAL A 125 -5.55 5.92 -13.89
C VAL A 125 -7.04 5.62 -14.01
N GLN A 126 -7.79 6.48 -14.70
CA GLN A 126 -9.22 6.32 -14.94
C GLN A 126 -9.57 5.11 -15.79
N ALA A 127 -8.70 4.71 -16.72
CA ALA A 127 -8.90 3.54 -17.56
C ALA A 127 -8.77 2.22 -16.80
N SER A 128 -8.11 2.21 -15.64
CA SER A 128 -7.98 1.02 -14.77
C SER A 128 -8.10 1.38 -13.29
N PRO A 129 -9.26 1.90 -12.87
CA PRO A 129 -9.41 2.50 -11.55
C PRO A 129 -9.30 1.47 -10.42
N HIS A 130 -9.53 0.19 -10.72
CA HIS A 130 -9.43 -0.93 -9.80
C HIS A 130 -8.01 -1.20 -9.28
N PHE A 131 -6.97 -0.70 -9.94
CA PHE A 131 -5.61 -0.73 -9.39
C PHE A 131 -5.36 0.37 -8.37
N THR A 132 -6.22 1.39 -8.30
CA THR A 132 -6.04 2.53 -7.38
C THR A 132 -6.34 2.10 -5.95
N ILE A 133 -5.30 1.92 -5.15
CA ILE A 133 -5.43 1.47 -3.76
C ILE A 133 -5.46 2.64 -2.77
N ILE A 134 -4.92 3.79 -3.17
CA ILE A 134 -4.88 5.01 -2.36
C ILE A 134 -5.34 6.18 -3.22
N PRO A 135 -6.44 6.84 -2.85
CA PRO A 135 -6.98 7.94 -3.63
C PRO A 135 -6.20 9.24 -3.35
N ALA A 136 -6.15 10.11 -4.35
CA ALA A 136 -5.43 11.40 -4.32
C ALA A 136 -5.66 12.22 -3.05
N PHE A 137 -6.90 12.33 -2.57
CA PHE A 137 -7.24 13.16 -1.40
C PHE A 137 -6.59 12.69 -0.09
N ARG A 138 -6.06 11.46 -0.04
CA ARG A 138 -5.35 10.92 1.12
C ARG A 138 -3.84 11.22 1.08
N VAL A 139 -3.30 11.60 -0.07
CA VAL A 139 -1.86 11.67 -0.33
C VAL A 139 -1.30 13.05 -0.05
N ASN A 140 -0.12 13.11 0.54
CA ASN A 140 0.57 14.36 0.85
C ASN A 140 1.73 14.66 -0.09
N ALA A 141 2.35 13.65 -0.69
CA ALA A 141 3.43 13.80 -1.65
C ALA A 141 3.52 12.59 -2.60
N VAL A 142 3.88 12.87 -3.86
CA VAL A 142 4.20 11.87 -4.89
C VAL A 142 5.59 12.17 -5.41
N VAL A 143 6.43 11.13 -5.52
CA VAL A 143 7.81 11.23 -6.00
C VAL A 143 8.03 10.15 -7.06
N GLU A 144 8.31 10.56 -8.29
CA GLU A 144 8.80 9.63 -9.31
C GLU A 144 10.23 9.22 -8.95
N MET A 145 10.44 7.92 -8.73
CA MET A 145 11.70 7.35 -8.27
C MET A 145 11.88 5.97 -8.90
N PRO A 146 12.25 5.89 -10.19
CA PRO A 146 12.47 4.63 -10.90
C PRO A 146 13.55 3.80 -10.18
N TRP A 147 13.38 2.49 -10.09
CA TRP A 147 14.20 1.61 -9.25
C TRP A 147 14.11 1.92 -7.74
N GLY A 148 13.02 2.55 -7.29
CA GLY A 148 12.89 3.07 -5.94
C GLY A 148 12.79 2.01 -4.85
N ALA A 149 12.44 0.77 -5.21
CA ALA A 149 12.44 -0.36 -4.28
C ALA A 149 13.72 -1.21 -4.35
N HIS A 150 14.66 -0.91 -5.26
CA HIS A 150 15.93 -1.65 -5.35
C HIS A 150 16.63 -1.69 -3.98
N PRO A 151 17.14 -2.86 -3.53
CA PRO A 151 17.33 -4.12 -4.27
C PRO A 151 16.13 -5.08 -4.25
N SER A 152 14.98 -4.69 -3.72
CA SER A 152 13.75 -5.49 -3.71
C SER A 152 13.09 -5.52 -5.10
N ASP A 153 12.05 -6.34 -5.27
CA ASP A 153 11.28 -6.45 -6.51
C ASP A 153 10.11 -5.46 -6.58
N VAL A 154 9.77 -5.05 -7.80
CA VAL A 154 8.51 -4.36 -8.14
C VAL A 154 7.88 -5.10 -9.31
N LEU A 155 6.74 -5.74 -9.06
CA LEU A 155 6.07 -6.60 -10.04
C LEU A 155 5.71 -5.79 -11.29
N GLY A 156 6.23 -6.25 -12.44
CA GLY A 156 6.05 -5.59 -13.74
C GLY A 156 7.19 -4.65 -14.14
N TYR A 157 8.13 -4.32 -13.23
CA TYR A 157 9.26 -3.41 -13.51
C TYR A 157 10.60 -4.13 -13.40
N TYR A 158 10.85 -4.82 -12.29
CA TYR A 158 12.09 -5.57 -12.09
C TYR A 158 11.98 -6.61 -10.98
N ASN A 159 12.79 -7.66 -11.12
CA ASN A 159 13.02 -8.65 -10.10
C ASN A 159 14.01 -8.14 -9.05
N ARG A 160 13.99 -8.80 -7.90
CA ARG A 160 14.90 -8.54 -6.79
C ARG A 160 16.35 -8.77 -7.21
N ASP A 161 17.19 -7.78 -6.94
CA ASP A 161 18.63 -7.85 -7.12
C ASP A 161 19.26 -8.70 -6.01
N ARG A 162 19.43 -9.99 -6.31
CA ARG A 162 20.01 -10.94 -5.35
C ARG A 162 21.47 -10.63 -5.02
N MET A 163 22.22 -10.05 -5.95
CA MET A 163 23.63 -9.71 -5.73
C MET A 163 23.72 -8.53 -4.75
N ALA A 164 23.02 -7.43 -5.03
CA ALA A 164 23.01 -6.27 -4.14
C ALA A 164 22.48 -6.64 -2.74
N LEU A 165 21.43 -7.47 -2.68
CA LEU A 165 20.92 -7.97 -1.41
C LEU A 165 21.96 -8.81 -0.65
N ALA A 166 22.72 -9.67 -1.34
CA ALA A 166 23.78 -10.46 -0.72
C ALA A 166 24.92 -9.58 -0.17
N ILE A 167 25.31 -8.54 -0.90
CA ILE A 167 26.31 -7.56 -0.48
C ILE A 167 25.84 -6.84 0.79
N PHE A 168 24.61 -6.32 0.79
CA PHE A 168 23.99 -5.69 1.95
C PHE A 168 23.93 -6.63 3.16
N MET A 169 23.40 -7.84 2.97
CA MET A 169 23.29 -8.84 4.04
C MET A 169 24.66 -9.25 4.61
N ASN A 170 25.70 -9.27 3.79
CA ASN A 170 27.06 -9.52 4.26
C ASN A 170 27.60 -8.34 5.08
N ALA A 171 27.35 -7.09 4.65
CA ALA A 171 27.75 -5.89 5.38
C ALA A 171 27.08 -5.80 6.77
N LEU A 172 25.84 -6.31 6.90
CA LEU A 172 25.14 -6.35 8.19
C LEU A 172 25.78 -7.25 9.25
N LYS A 173 26.76 -8.10 8.91
CA LYS A 173 27.39 -9.05 9.85
C LYS A 173 28.28 -8.37 10.90
N SER A 174 28.88 -7.22 10.61
CA SER A 174 29.69 -6.46 11.57
C SER A 174 29.34 -4.98 11.57
N GLU A 175 29.61 -4.29 12.67
CA GLU A 175 29.32 -2.85 12.79
C GLU A 175 30.20 -2.02 11.84
N ALA A 176 31.49 -2.34 11.74
CA ALA A 176 32.41 -1.66 10.84
C ALA A 176 31.98 -1.82 9.37
N ALA A 177 31.59 -3.05 8.94
CA ALA A 177 31.13 -3.28 7.59
C ALA A 177 29.76 -2.62 7.30
N THR A 178 28.87 -2.59 8.29
CA THR A 178 27.59 -1.86 8.18
C THR A 178 27.85 -0.37 7.97
N ARG A 179 28.73 0.23 8.77
CA ARG A 179 29.09 1.64 8.64
C ARG A 179 29.70 1.94 7.27
N ALA A 180 30.70 1.17 6.84
CA ALA A 180 31.31 1.37 5.53
C ALA A 180 30.30 1.24 4.38
N TRP A 181 29.36 0.27 4.47
CA TRP A 181 28.30 0.14 3.49
C TRP A 181 27.34 1.34 3.49
N MET A 182 26.96 1.86 4.66
CA MET A 182 26.12 3.07 4.75
C MET A 182 26.85 4.31 4.25
N ASP A 183 28.13 4.46 4.56
CA ASP A 183 28.95 5.59 4.09
C ASP A 183 29.04 5.61 2.56
N GLU A 184 29.13 4.44 1.92
CA GLU A 184 29.16 4.32 0.47
C GLU A 184 27.77 4.49 -0.18
N TRP A 185 26.80 3.69 0.23
CA TRP A 185 25.53 3.52 -0.49
C TRP A 185 24.40 4.44 -0.01
N ILE A 186 24.60 5.15 1.12
CA ILE A 186 23.61 6.07 1.68
C ILE A 186 24.23 7.46 1.83
N TYR A 187 25.21 7.65 2.70
CA TYR A 187 25.71 8.98 3.04
C TYR A 187 26.60 9.59 1.95
N GLY A 188 27.22 8.75 1.11
CA GLY A 188 28.01 9.17 -0.04
C GLY A 188 27.17 9.53 -1.27
N CYS A 189 25.89 9.16 -1.30
CA CYS A 189 24.97 9.46 -2.40
C CYS A 189 24.12 10.69 -2.05
N ARG A 190 24.09 11.72 -2.91
CA ARG A 190 23.30 12.94 -2.61
C ARG A 190 21.79 12.68 -2.74
N ASP A 191 21.41 11.82 -3.68
CA ASP A 191 20.02 11.45 -3.96
C ASP A 191 19.94 10.03 -4.58
N HIS A 192 18.73 9.62 -4.95
CA HIS A 192 18.48 8.31 -5.57
C HIS A 192 19.17 8.14 -6.93
N ASN A 193 19.30 9.21 -7.72
CA ASN A 193 19.96 9.13 -9.01
C ASN A 193 21.47 8.96 -8.84
N ASP A 194 22.08 9.60 -7.84
CA ASP A 194 23.47 9.36 -7.45
C ASP A 194 23.68 7.89 -7.07
N TYR A 195 22.77 7.31 -6.27
CA TYR A 195 22.80 5.90 -5.90
C TYR A 195 22.80 4.97 -7.13
N LEU A 196 21.91 5.21 -8.09
CA LEU A 196 21.84 4.40 -9.31
C LEU A 196 23.09 4.56 -10.17
N ARG A 197 23.64 5.78 -10.30
CA ARG A 197 24.88 5.99 -11.04
C ARG A 197 26.05 5.28 -10.37
N HIS A 198 26.18 5.38 -9.05
CA HIS A 198 27.20 4.66 -8.29
C HIS A 198 27.07 3.14 -8.45
N TYR A 199 25.85 2.62 -8.42
CA TYR A 199 25.58 1.21 -8.70
C TYR A 199 26.07 0.80 -10.10
N VAL A 200 25.73 1.59 -11.13
CA VAL A 200 26.13 1.33 -12.52
C VAL A 200 27.65 1.46 -12.70
N GLU A 201 28.31 2.41 -12.06
CA GLU A 201 29.76 2.55 -12.08
C GLU A 201 30.45 1.33 -11.47
N ARG A 202 29.89 0.76 -10.40
CA ARG A 202 30.48 -0.37 -9.68
C ARG A 202 30.22 -1.72 -10.32
N PHE A 203 29.01 -1.93 -10.86
CA PHE A 203 28.56 -3.26 -11.32
C PHE A 203 28.22 -3.31 -12.81
N GLY A 204 28.12 -2.16 -13.48
CA GLY A 204 27.71 -2.05 -14.86
C GLY A 204 26.19 -1.97 -15.02
N LEU A 205 25.76 -1.28 -16.09
CA LEU A 205 24.35 -1.10 -16.43
C LEU A 205 23.64 -2.44 -16.70
N GLU A 206 24.37 -3.41 -17.24
CA GLU A 206 23.85 -4.74 -17.56
C GLU A 206 23.32 -5.49 -16.33
N SER A 207 23.84 -5.21 -15.13
CA SER A 207 23.32 -5.80 -13.89
C SER A 207 21.88 -5.35 -13.61
N LEU A 208 21.54 -4.07 -13.85
CA LEU A 208 20.17 -3.57 -13.75
C LEU A 208 19.30 -4.10 -14.89
N HIS A 209 19.82 -4.12 -16.13
CA HIS A 209 19.07 -4.64 -17.27
C HIS A 209 18.71 -6.12 -17.11
N ALA A 210 19.60 -6.93 -16.52
CA ALA A 210 19.39 -8.36 -16.32
C ALA A 210 18.18 -8.68 -15.41
N ILE A 211 17.84 -7.78 -14.48
CA ILE A 211 16.70 -7.95 -13.57
C ILE A 211 15.43 -7.23 -14.04
N LYS A 212 15.51 -6.43 -15.11
CA LYS A 212 14.35 -5.72 -15.66
C LYS A 212 13.27 -6.72 -16.10
N ALA A 213 12.03 -6.46 -15.72
CA ALA A 213 10.91 -7.30 -16.08
C ALA A 213 10.70 -7.29 -17.60
N ARG A 214 10.33 -8.46 -18.13
CA ARG A 214 9.84 -8.59 -19.50
C ARG A 214 8.32 -8.53 -19.48
N ALA A 215 7.74 -8.07 -20.57
CA ALA A 215 6.29 -7.98 -20.71
C ALA A 215 5.64 -9.36 -20.50
N PHE A 216 4.72 -9.43 -19.54
CA PHE A 216 3.88 -10.59 -19.27
C PHE A 216 2.54 -10.09 -18.73
N TYR A 217 1.57 -9.92 -19.64
CA TYR A 217 0.28 -9.33 -19.33
C TYR A 217 -0.74 -10.39 -18.89
N SER A 218 -1.59 -10.06 -17.92
CA SER A 218 -2.77 -10.86 -17.60
C SER A 218 -3.79 -10.82 -18.74
N ALA A 219 -4.73 -11.76 -18.76
CA ALA A 219 -5.89 -11.67 -19.63
C ALA A 219 -6.70 -10.38 -19.33
N PRO A 220 -7.19 -9.66 -20.36
CA PRO A 220 -7.98 -8.45 -20.15
C PRO A 220 -9.40 -8.78 -19.67
N ALA A 221 -9.99 -7.89 -18.88
CA ALA A 221 -11.41 -7.93 -18.53
C ALA A 221 -12.21 -6.96 -19.41
N ASN A 222 -13.37 -7.39 -19.92
CA ASN A 222 -14.26 -6.54 -20.71
C ASN A 222 -15.23 -5.80 -19.79
N TYR A 223 -14.96 -4.50 -19.57
CA TYR A 223 -15.83 -3.58 -18.81
C TYR A 223 -16.73 -2.74 -19.72
N GLY A 224 -16.86 -3.12 -21.00
CA GLY A 224 -17.68 -2.39 -21.96
C GLY A 224 -19.15 -2.32 -21.53
N ALA A 225 -19.76 -1.19 -21.82
CA ALA A 225 -21.20 -0.98 -21.74
C ALA A 225 -21.72 -0.57 -23.12
N ALA A 226 -22.99 -0.82 -23.41
CA ALA A 226 -23.62 -0.38 -24.66
C ALA A 226 -23.62 1.15 -24.81
N TYR A 227 -23.62 1.86 -23.68
CA TYR A 227 -23.50 3.31 -23.56
C TYR A 227 -22.95 3.65 -22.16
N THR A 228 -22.24 4.76 -22.03
CA THR A 228 -21.66 5.25 -20.76
C THR A 228 -22.51 6.30 -20.06
N SER A 229 -23.54 6.80 -20.75
CA SER A 229 -24.53 7.75 -20.24
C SER A 229 -25.91 7.29 -20.71
N VAL A 230 -26.91 7.40 -19.83
CA VAL A 230 -28.31 7.20 -20.19
C VAL A 230 -28.80 8.23 -21.21
N TRP A 231 -28.08 9.34 -21.35
CA TRP A 231 -28.33 10.38 -22.34
C TRP A 231 -27.47 10.16 -23.59
N ASP A 232 -28.06 10.37 -24.77
CA ASP A 232 -27.35 10.43 -26.03
C ASP A 232 -26.67 11.80 -26.26
N GLU A 233 -26.00 11.94 -27.41
CA GLU A 233 -25.28 13.17 -27.76
C GLU A 233 -26.22 14.37 -27.98
N GLU A 234 -27.51 14.12 -28.15
CA GLU A 234 -28.57 15.12 -28.31
C GLU A 234 -29.27 15.44 -26.98
N GLY A 235 -28.82 14.83 -25.87
CA GLY A 235 -29.39 15.02 -24.55
C GLY A 235 -30.72 14.29 -24.34
N ARG A 236 -31.02 13.25 -25.14
CA ARG A 236 -32.22 12.42 -24.99
C ARG A 236 -31.91 11.13 -24.27
N GLU A 237 -32.85 10.68 -23.44
CA GLU A 237 -32.74 9.41 -22.74
C GLU A 237 -32.80 8.28 -23.78
N ARG A 238 -31.78 7.41 -23.78
CA ARG A 238 -31.52 6.45 -24.87
C ARG A 238 -32.60 5.38 -25.04
N SER A 239 -33.44 5.11 -24.04
CA SER A 239 -34.48 4.09 -24.08
C SER A 239 -35.85 4.65 -24.51
N ILE A 240 -36.18 5.88 -24.13
CA ILE A 240 -37.50 6.50 -24.39
C ILE A 240 -37.44 7.70 -25.34
N GLY A 241 -36.24 8.22 -25.65
CA GLY A 241 -36.02 9.34 -26.56
C GLY A 241 -36.46 10.71 -26.03
N LEU A 242 -36.73 10.82 -24.73
CA LEU A 242 -37.20 12.05 -24.09
C LEU A 242 -36.04 12.90 -23.56
N THR A 243 -36.16 14.22 -23.61
CA THR A 243 -35.25 15.12 -22.88
C THR A 243 -35.49 15.02 -21.36
N PRO A 244 -34.60 15.56 -20.49
CA PRO A 244 -34.84 15.60 -19.05
C PRO A 244 -36.17 16.25 -18.66
N GLU A 245 -36.59 17.32 -19.34
CA GLU A 245 -37.84 18.04 -19.07
C GLU A 245 -39.07 17.22 -19.48
N GLU A 246 -39.01 16.57 -20.63
CA GLU A 246 -40.04 15.66 -21.11
C GLU A 246 -40.16 14.42 -20.20
N LEU A 247 -39.03 13.92 -19.70
CA LEU A 247 -38.98 12.81 -18.75
C LEU A 247 -39.60 13.18 -17.40
N GLU A 248 -39.31 14.37 -16.87
CA GLU A 248 -39.91 14.86 -15.63
C GLU A 248 -41.43 14.99 -15.78
N THR A 249 -41.89 15.55 -16.91
CA THR A 249 -43.33 15.67 -17.22
C THR A 249 -43.98 14.29 -17.31
N PHE A 250 -43.38 13.36 -18.06
CA PHE A 250 -43.84 11.99 -18.20
C PHE A 250 -43.92 11.25 -16.84
N MET A 251 -42.92 11.42 -15.97
CA MET A 251 -42.90 10.81 -14.64
C MET A 251 -43.98 11.40 -13.71
N LYS A 252 -44.28 12.71 -13.81
CA LYS A 252 -45.40 13.34 -13.10
C LYS A 252 -46.74 12.81 -13.58
N GLU A 253 -46.95 12.69 -14.88
CA GLU A 253 -48.19 12.12 -15.47
C GLU A 253 -48.41 10.65 -15.08
N LYS A 254 -47.32 9.88 -14.93
CA LYS A 254 -47.37 8.48 -14.47
C LYS A 254 -47.48 8.32 -12.95
N GLY A 255 -47.48 9.42 -12.20
CA GLY A 255 -47.57 9.42 -10.74
C GLY A 255 -46.37 8.79 -10.03
N VAL A 256 -45.20 8.77 -10.68
CA VAL A 256 -43.97 8.15 -10.17
C VAL A 256 -43.11 9.15 -9.39
N LEU A 257 -43.22 10.44 -9.71
CA LEU A 257 -42.64 11.54 -8.92
C LEU A 257 -43.70 12.06 -7.95
N HIS A 258 -43.33 12.14 -6.67
CA HIS A 258 -44.09 12.86 -5.65
C HIS A 258 -43.37 14.20 -5.36
N ASP A 259 -44.15 15.25 -5.13
CA ASP A 259 -43.66 16.61 -4.84
C ASP A 259 -42.79 16.69 -3.57
#